data_AF-A0A941UCX1-F1
#
_entry.id   AF-A0A941UCX1-F1
#
_cell.length_a   1.000
_cell.length_b   1.000
_cell.length_c   1.000
_cell.angle_alpha   90.00
_cell.angle_beta   90.00
_cell.angle_gamma   90.00
#
_symmetry.space_group_name_H-M   'P 1'
#
loop_
_entity.id
_entity.type
_entity.pdbx_description
1 polymer ?
#
loop_
_entity_poly.entity_id
_entity_poly.type
_entity_poly.pdbx_seq_one_letter_code
_entity_poly.pdbx_strand_id
1 'polypeptide(L)' 'MKKVVSERKDIAFYIKMFPLKMHPGAYEKARTIICEKSLKLLEDAFEKKQIPPPKCKTTVLDENIKLA' A
#
# COMPACT_ATOMS: atom_id res chain seq x y z
N MET A 1 6.74 6.09 -9.92
CA MET A 1 5.48 5.62 -10.49
C MET A 1 4.78 6.68 -11.32
N LYS A 2 4.38 7.83 -10.73
CA LYS A 2 3.60 8.89 -11.42
C LYS A 2 4.16 9.32 -12.79
N LYS A 3 5.46 9.66 -12.85
CA LYS A 3 6.13 10.07 -14.11
C LYS A 3 6.07 9.00 -15.21
N VAL A 4 6.28 7.73 -14.84
CA VAL A 4 6.25 6.63 -15.81
C VAL A 4 4.84 6.45 -16.36
N VAL A 5 3.82 6.47 -15.51
CA VAL A 5 2.41 6.34 -15.95
C VAL A 5 1.94 7.56 -16.76
N SER A 6 2.50 8.75 -16.55
CA SER A 6 2.20 9.92 -17.39
C SER A 6 2.77 9.77 -18.80
N GLU A 7 4.00 9.26 -18.93
CA GLU A 7 4.75 9.20 -20.20
C GLU A 7 4.51 7.89 -20.98
N ARG A 8 4.18 6.79 -20.30
CA ARG A 8 4.06 5.45 -20.88
C ARG A 8 2.70 4.83 -20.55
N LYS A 9 1.82 4.76 -21.55
CA LYS A 9 0.46 4.20 -21.42
C LYS A 9 0.42 2.67 -21.55
N ASP A 10 1.51 2.07 -21.97
CA ASP A 10 1.70 0.63 -22.14
C ASP A 10 2.22 -0.08 -20.88
N ILE A 11 2.49 0.67 -19.79
CA ILE A 11 3.05 0.13 -18.54
C ILE A 11 1.98 0.17 -17.44
N ALA A 12 1.78 -0.96 -16.76
CA ALA A 12 0.96 -1.08 -15.56
C ALA A 12 1.81 -1.43 -14.33
N PHE A 13 1.51 -0.82 -13.19
CA PHE A 13 2.14 -1.14 -11.91
C PHE A 13 1.17 -1.91 -11.02
N TYR A 14 1.58 -3.12 -10.63
CA TYR A 14 0.90 -3.90 -9.61
C TYR A 14 1.70 -3.80 -8.32
N ILE A 15 1.03 -3.40 -7.23
CA ILE A 15 1.69 -3.09 -5.96
C ILE A 15 1.41 -4.22 -4.97
N LYS A 16 2.46 -4.98 -4.63
CA LYS A 16 2.45 -5.94 -3.52
C LYS A 16 2.88 -5.22 -2.24
N MET A 17 1.97 -5.13 -1.27
CA MET A 17 2.30 -4.54 0.04
C MET A 17 3.18 -5.49 0.85
N PHE A 18 4.32 -4.99 1.32
CA PHE A 18 5.25 -5.72 2.18
C PHE A 18 5.73 -4.80 3.32
N PRO A 19 4.99 -4.74 4.45
CA PRO A 19 5.34 -3.87 5.56
C PRO A 19 6.55 -4.43 6.34
N LEU A 20 7.65 -3.67 6.40
CA LEU A 20 8.84 -4.08 7.15
C LEU A 20 8.64 -3.89 8.66
N LYS A 21 9.09 -4.86 9.46
CA LYS A 21 9.01 -4.82 10.93
C LYS A 21 9.70 -3.60 11.56
N MET A 22 10.71 -3.05 10.90
CA MET A 22 11.45 -1.87 11.37
C MET A 22 10.70 -0.55 11.20
N HIS A 23 9.54 -0.54 10.53
CA HIS A 23 8.73 0.66 10.32
C HIS A 23 7.48 0.64 11.20
N PRO A 24 7.46 1.41 12.31
CA PRO A 24 6.30 1.46 13.20
C PRO A 24 5.01 1.81 12.47
N GLY A 25 3.96 1.03 12.69
CA GLY A 25 2.65 1.24 12.09
C GLY A 25 2.54 0.92 10.59
N ALA A 26 3.60 0.39 9.95
CA ALA A 26 3.56 0.06 8.53
C ALA A 26 2.50 -1.01 8.20
N TYR A 27 2.31 -1.99 9.09
CA TYR A 27 1.32 -3.05 8.91
C TYR A 27 -0.11 -2.48 8.84
N GLU A 28 -0.50 -1.67 9.83
CA GLU A 28 -1.83 -1.05 9.86
C GLU A 28 -2.06 -0.10 8.68
N LYS A 29 -1.06 0.69 8.31
CA LYS A 29 -1.15 1.57 7.12
C LYS A 29 -1.36 0.76 5.83
N ALA A 30 -0.58 -0.31 5.65
CA ALA A 30 -0.73 -1.19 4.50
C ALA A 30 -2.11 -1.86 4.49
N ARG A 31 -2.64 -2.23 5.66
CA ARG A 31 -3.97 -2.81 5.82
C ARG A 31 -5.06 -1.84 5.41
N THR A 32 -4.98 -0.57 5.84
CA THR A 32 -5.91 0.48 5.39
C THR A 32 -5.94 0.58 3.87
N ILE A 33 -4.77 0.65 3.23
CA ILE A 33 -4.67 0.84 1.79
C ILE A 33 -5.23 -0.37 1.02
N ILE A 34 -5.00 -1.60 1.51
CA ILE A 34 -5.58 -2.82 0.93
C ILE A 34 -7.10 -2.84 1.08
N CYS A 35 -7.62 -2.49 2.27
CA CYS A 35 -9.06 -2.49 2.52
C CYS A 35 -9.81 -1.51 1.62
N GLU A 36 -9.27 -0.31 1.43
CA GLU A 36 -9.93 0.75 0.65
C GLU A 36 -9.58 0.69 -0.85
N LYS A 37 -8.58 -0.11 -1.25
CA LYS A 37 -8.05 -0.19 -2.62
C LYS A 37 -7.77 1.20 -3.24
N SER A 38 -7.23 2.11 -2.42
CA SER A 38 -7.14 3.53 -2.77
C SER A 38 -5.69 3.95 -3.05
N LEU A 39 -5.44 4.37 -4.30
CA LEU A 39 -4.16 4.97 -4.68
C LEU A 39 -3.88 6.27 -3.91
N LYS A 40 -4.92 7.04 -3.61
CA LYS A 40 -4.79 8.28 -2.83
C LYS A 40 -4.23 8.01 -1.42
N LEU A 41 -4.72 6.97 -0.74
CA LEU A 41 -4.21 6.61 0.60
C LEU A 41 -2.78 6.10 0.56
N LEU A 42 -2.36 5.44 -0.52
CA LEU A 42 -0.97 5.09 -0.74
C LEU A 42 -0.11 6.36 -0.83
N GLU A 43 -0.52 7.32 -1.64
CA GLU A 43 0.19 8.59 -1.83
C GLU A 43 0.27 9.41 -0.54
N ASP A 44 -0.86 9.55 0.16
CA ASP A 44 -0.93 10.25 1.44
C ASP A 44 0.01 9.60 2.49
N ALA A 45 0.12 8.27 2.50
CA ALA A 45 1.06 7.55 3.37
C ALA A 45 2.53 7.85 3.05
N PHE A 46 2.90 7.92 1.76
CA PHE A 46 4.24 8.31 1.33
C PHE A 46 4.56 9.78 1.64
N GLU A 47 3.55 10.65 1.58
CA GLU A 47 3.61 12.05 1.99
C GLU A 47 3.59 12.24 3.52
N LYS A 48 3.62 11.14 4.30
CA LYS A 48 3.58 11.13 5.77
C LYS A 48 2.32 11.76 6.37
N LYS A 49 1.24 11.90 5.60
CA LYS A 49 -0.05 12.31 6.13
C LYS A 49 -0.64 11.19 6.99
N GLN A 50 -1.54 11.57 7.90
CA GLN A 50 -2.35 10.59 8.62
C GLN A 50 -3.35 9.97 7.65
N ILE A 51 -3.52 8.66 7.76
CA ILE A 51 -4.53 7.90 7.01
C ILE A 51 -5.47 7.22 8.01
N PRO A 52 -6.75 6.99 7.64
CA PRO A 52 -7.71 6.39 8.54
C PRO A 52 -7.31 4.96 8.95
N PRO A 53 -7.87 4.44 10.06
CA PRO A 53 -7.69 3.04 10.44
C PRO A 53 -8.34 2.09 9.41
N PRO A 54 -7.90 0.82 9.34
CA PRO A 54 -8.45 -0.14 8.40
C PRO A 54 -9.89 -0.52 8.74
N LYS A 55 -10.75 -0.60 7.72
CA LYS A 55 -12.16 -0.97 7.87
C LYS A 55 -12.47 -2.45 7.65
N CYS A 56 -11.44 -3.26 7.32
CA CYS A 56 -11.63 -4.67 6.96
C CYS A 56 -10.66 -5.60 7.69
N LYS A 57 -11.05 -6.87 7.81
CA LYS A 57 -10.14 -7.99 8.12
C LYS A 57 -9.62 -8.55 6.80
N THR A 58 -8.33 -8.85 6.73
CA THR A 58 -7.70 -9.41 5.53
C THR A 58 -6.44 -10.18 5.93
N THR A 59 -6.14 -11.25 5.19
CA THR A 59 -4.93 -12.08 5.34
C THR A 59 -3.86 -11.74 4.30
N VAL A 60 -4.16 -10.84 3.35
CA VAL A 60 -3.31 -10.54 2.20
C VAL A 60 -1.91 -10.06 2.63
N LEU A 61 -1.80 -9.31 3.72
CA LEU A 61 -0.49 -8.87 4.22
C LEU A 61 0.34 -10.03 4.73
N ASP A 62 -0.26 -10.94 5.49
CA ASP A 62 0.44 -12.10 6.05
C ASP A 62 0.88 -13.06 4.94
N GLU A 63 0.01 -13.26 3.93
CA GLU A 63 0.33 -14.04 2.73
C GLU A 63 1.45 -13.39 1.92
N ASN A 64 1.41 -12.06 1.72
CA ASN A 64 2.48 -11.34 1.04
C ASN A 64 3.82 -11.49 1.75
N ILE A 65 3.82 -11.47 3.09
CA ILE A 65 5.01 -11.63 3.92
C ILE A 65 5.59 -13.04 3.80
N LYS A 66 4.74 -14.08 3.72
CA LYS A 66 5.18 -15.48 3.53
C LYS A 66 5.83 -15.72 2.16
N LEU A 67 5.50 -14.92 1.17
CA LEU A 67 6.03 -15.01 -0.20
C LEU A 67 7.31 -14.18 -0.42
N ALA A 68 7.96 -13.68 0.64
CA ALA A 68 9.12 -12.81 0.56
C ALA A 68 10.41 -13.51 1.01
#